data_AF-X1G0U5-F1
#
_entry.id   AF-X1G0U5-F1
#
_cell.length_a   1.000
_cell.length_b   1.000
_cell.length_c   1.000
_cell.angle_alpha   90.00
_cell.angle_beta   90.00
_cell.angle_gamma   90.00
#
_symmetry.space_group_name_H-M   'P 1'
#
loop_
_entity.id
_entity.type
_entity.pdbx_description
1 polymer ?
#
loop_
_entity_poly.entity_id
_entity_poly.type
_entity_poly.pdbx_seq_one_letter_code
_entity_poly.pdbx_strand_id
1 'polypeptide(L)'
;MNNKRYIIAYDLGTTGNKATIFDDEGNLVSSAFSGYKTYYPKTSWVEQEPKDWWKAIGLSNKKLLEKSGVKASEIACLTFSGQMMGCVERCS
;
A
#
# COMPACT_ATOMS: atom_id res chain seq x y z
N MET A 1 -30.98 -0.15 3.47
CA MET A 1 -29.74 0.58 3.77
C MET A 1 -28.67 0.03 2.85
N ASN A 2 -28.19 0.80 1.87
CA ASN A 2 -27.02 0.38 1.08
C ASN A 2 -25.81 0.50 1.99
N ASN A 3 -25.37 -0.63 2.56
CA ASN A 3 -24.01 -0.72 3.10
C ASN A 3 -23.06 -0.59 1.92
N LYS A 4 -22.62 0.64 1.62
CA LYS A 4 -21.54 0.85 0.65
C LYS A 4 -20.33 0.08 1.18
N ARG A 5 -19.88 -0.89 0.40
CA ARG A 5 -18.77 -1.77 0.75
C ARG A 5 -17.59 -1.40 -0.11
N TYR A 6 -16.62 -0.73 0.49
CA TYR A 6 -15.39 -0.36 -0.17
C TYR A 6 -14.32 -1.42 0.01
N ILE A 7 -13.43 -1.53 -0.98
CA ILE A 7 -12.26 -2.39 -0.93
C ILE A 7 -11.03 -1.50 -0.99
N ILE A 8 -10.07 -1.72 -0.08
CA ILE A 8 -8.74 -1.13 -0.22
C ILE A 8 -7.80 -2.16 -0.83
N ALA A 9 -7.07 -1.76 -1.87
CA ALA A 9 -5.96 -2.52 -2.42
C ALA A 9 -4.64 -1.80 -2.16
N TYR A 10 -3.65 -2.55 -1.70
CA TYR A 10 -2.28 -2.08 -1.54
C TYR A 10 -1.40 -2.75 -2.60
N ASP A 11 -0.74 -1.93 -3.40
CA ASP A 11 0.27 -2.34 -4.37
C ASP A 11 1.65 -1.92 -3.84
N LEU A 12 2.34 -2.88 -3.25
CA LEU A 12 3.68 -2.71 -2.71
C LEU A 12 4.69 -2.85 -3.86
N GLY A 13 5.15 -1.70 -4.33
CA GLY A 13 6.13 -1.51 -5.40
C GLY A 13 7.55 -1.86 -5.00
N THR A 14 8.52 -1.47 -5.82
CA THR A 14 9.93 -1.39 -5.39
C THR A 14 10.23 -0.04 -4.76
N THR A 15 9.56 1.04 -5.13
CA THR A 15 9.89 2.39 -4.66
C THR A 15 8.88 2.97 -3.67
N GLY A 16 7.82 2.23 -3.35
CA GLY A 16 6.74 2.74 -2.52
C GLY A 16 5.54 1.80 -2.46
N ASN A 17 4.57 2.20 -1.65
CA ASN A 17 3.26 1.58 -1.59
C ASN A 17 2.21 2.51 -2.20
N LYS A 18 1.40 1.98 -3.12
CA LYS A 18 0.20 2.64 -3.62
C LYS A 18 -1.02 2.01 -2.96
N ALA A 19 -1.81 2.82 -2.29
CA ALA A 19 -3.07 2.41 -1.68
C ALA A 19 -4.23 2.99 -2.50
N THR A 20 -5.25 2.18 -2.79
CA THR A 20 -6.40 2.57 -3.62
C THR A 20 -7.70 2.08 -3.00
N ILE A 21 -8.76 2.90 -3.03
CA ILE A 21 -10.13 2.50 -2.67
C ILE A 21 -10.92 2.25 -3.94
N PHE A 22 -11.62 1.12 -3.99
CA PHE A 22 -12.64 0.82 -4.98
C PHE A 22 -14.01 0.67 -4.33
N ASP A 23 -15.06 1.04 -5.05
CA ASP A 23 -16.44 0.70 -4.68
C ASP A 23 -16.82 -0.72 -5.12
N ASP A 24 -18.05 -1.12 -4.84
CA ASP A 24 -18.61 -2.44 -5.15
C ASP A 24 -18.85 -2.68 -6.65
N GLU A 25 -18.82 -1.63 -7.46
CA GLU A 25 -18.85 -1.69 -8.93
C GLU A 25 -17.44 -1.73 -9.54
N GLY A 26 -16.40 -1.61 -8.72
CA GLY A 26 -15.00 -1.62 -9.15
C GLY A 26 -14.48 -0.25 -9.63
N ASN A 27 -15.21 0.84 -9.38
CA ASN A 27 -14.75 2.18 -9.73
C ASN A 27 -13.69 2.66 -8.73
N LEU A 28 -12.66 3.33 -9.23
CA LEU A 28 -11.62 3.93 -8.39
C LEU A 28 -12.17 5.16 -7.66
N VAL A 29 -12.30 5.08 -6.33
CA VAL A 29 -12.80 6.17 -5.48
C VAL A 29 -11.67 7.12 -5.10
N SER A 30 -10.52 6.57 -4.70
CA SER A 30 -9.37 7.37 -4.28
C SER A 30 -8.07 6.57 -4.39
N SER A 31 -6.95 7.31 -4.43
CA SER A 31 -5.62 6.73 -4.38
C SER A 31 -4.65 7.63 -3.60
N ALA A 32 -3.68 6.99 -2.96
CA ALA A 32 -2.58 7.62 -2.25
C ALA A 32 -1.29 6.81 -2.43
N PHE A 33 -0.15 7.51 -2.38
CA PHE A 33 1.16 6.90 -2.51
C PHE A 33 2.06 7.31 -1.35
N SER A 34 2.90 6.37 -0.91
CA SER A 34 3.98 6.63 0.03
C SER A 34 5.24 5.92 -0.44
N GLY A 35 6.27 6.69 -0.78
CA GLY A 35 7.57 6.16 -1.18
C GLY A 35 8.39 5.65 -0.01
N TYR A 36 9.37 4.81 -0.31
CA TYR A 36 10.45 4.40 0.58
C TYR A 36 11.74 4.22 -0.23
N LYS A 37 12.88 4.15 0.48
CA LYS A 37 14.18 4.01 -0.17
C LYS A 37 14.40 2.57 -0.63
N THR A 38 15.01 2.44 -1.81
CA THR A 38 15.66 1.21 -2.25
C THR A 38 17.15 1.48 -2.31
N TYR A 39 17.93 0.60 -1.70
CA TYR A 39 19.37 0.74 -1.61
C TYR A 39 20.05 -0.09 -2.70
N TYR A 40 21.10 0.48 -3.29
CA TYR A 40 21.92 -0.16 -4.33
C TYR A 40 23.38 -0.14 -3.86
N PRO A 41 23.76 -0.94 -2.84
CA PRO A 41 25.08 -0.84 -2.22
C PRO A 41 26.22 -1.33 -3.13
N LYS A 42 25.92 -2.23 -4.06
CA LYS A 42 26.86 -2.78 -5.06
C LYS A 42 26.15 -2.97 -6.40
N THR A 43 26.92 -3.08 -7.49
CA THR A 43 26.38 -3.45 -8.80
C THR A 43 25.59 -4.75 -8.69
N SER A 44 24.37 -4.75 -9.23
CA SER A 44 23.40 -5.87 -9.19
C SER A 44 22.80 -6.19 -7.81
N TRP A 45 23.06 -5.38 -6.78
CA TRP A 45 22.42 -5.54 -5.46
C TRP A 45 21.26 -4.56 -5.32
N VAL A 46 20.17 -5.06 -4.76
CA VAL A 46 18.97 -4.28 -4.45
C VAL A 46 18.54 -4.68 -3.04
N GLU A 47 18.49 -3.74 -2.12
CA GLU A 47 18.12 -3.98 -0.72
C GLU A 47 16.99 -3.05 -0.28
N GLN A 48 16.11 -3.58 0.56
CA GLN A 48 15.00 -2.84 1.14
C GLN A 48 14.77 -3.24 2.60
N GLU A 49 14.34 -2.27 3.40
CA GLU A 49 14.02 -2.44 4.81
C GLU A 49 12.53 -2.79 4.98
N PRO A 50 12.16 -3.95 5.54
CA PRO A 50 10.76 -4.32 5.76
C PRO A 50 9.98 -3.31 6.62
N LYS A 51 10.67 -2.62 7.54
CA LYS A 51 10.10 -1.56 8.37
C LYS A 51 9.60 -0.38 7.54
N ASP A 52 10.28 -0.06 6.44
CA ASP A 52 9.89 1.02 5.55
C ASP A 52 8.63 0.67 4.74
N TRP A 53 8.44 -0.61 4.39
CA TRP A 53 7.21 -1.08 3.76
C TRP A 53 6.01 -0.88 4.69
N TRP A 54 6.13 -1.34 5.95
CA TRP A 54 5.07 -1.18 6.93
C TRP A 54 4.72 0.29 7.16
N LYS A 55 5.74 1.14 7.29
CA LYS A 55 5.56 2.59 7.42
C LYS A 55 4.84 3.17 6.20
N ALA A 56 5.20 2.76 4.99
CA ALA A 56 4.59 3.25 3.77
C ALA A 56 3.14 2.80 3.61
N ILE A 57 2.79 1.56 3.98
CA ILE A 57 1.40 1.09 4.02
C ILE A 57 0.59 1.96 5.00
N GLY A 58 1.07 2.15 6.23
CA GLY A 58 0.37 2.99 7.22
C GLY A 58 0.18 4.45 6.76
N LEU A 59 1.22 5.07 6.20
CA LEU A 59 1.17 6.45 5.71
C LEU A 59 0.24 6.60 4.51
N SER A 60 0.31 5.68 3.54
CA SER A 60 -0.56 5.72 2.36
C SER A 60 -2.02 5.43 2.73
N ASN A 61 -2.29 4.48 3.64
CA ASN A 61 -3.63 4.22 4.15
C ASN A 61 -4.23 5.45 4.86
N LYS A 62 -3.48 6.08 5.76
CA LYS A 62 -3.94 7.30 6.44
C LYS A 62 -4.32 8.39 5.45
N LYS A 63 -3.41 8.69 4.50
CA LYS A 63 -3.67 9.68 3.43
C LYS A 63 -4.88 9.30 2.57
N LEU A 64 -5.06 8.01 2.29
CA LEU A 64 -6.16 7.49 1.45
C LEU A 64 -7.52 7.72 2.12
N LEU A 65 -7.63 7.40 3.41
CA LEU A 65 -8.86 7.62 4.19
C LEU A 65 -9.15 9.12 4.37
N GLU A 66 -8.13 9.91 4.71
CA GLU A 66 -8.26 11.38 4.84
C GLU A 66 -8.72 12.03 3.52
N LYS A 67 -8.16 11.60 2.39
CA LYS A 67 -8.50 12.14 1.06
C LYS A 67 -9.89 11.70 0.58
N SER A 68 -10.29 10.47 0.87
CA SER A 68 -11.56 9.91 0.39
C SER A 68 -12.76 10.28 1.27
N GLY A 69 -12.53 10.55 2.56
CA GLY A 69 -13.60 10.72 3.55
C GLY A 69 -14.34 9.42 3.90
N VAL A 70 -13.90 8.27 3.37
CA VAL A 70 -14.50 6.95 3.65
C VAL A 70 -14.16 6.55 5.09
N LYS A 71 -15.16 6.08 5.83
CA LYS A 71 -14.94 5.59 7.20
C LYS A 71 -14.36 4.19 7.17
N ALA A 72 -13.47 3.89 8.11
CA ALA A 72 -12.91 2.55 8.25
C ALA A 72 -13.99 1.45 8.43
N SER A 73 -15.14 1.79 9.02
CA SER A 73 -16.29 0.90 9.19
C SER A 73 -17.01 0.52 7.88
N GLU A 74 -16.75 1.25 6.79
CA GLU A 74 -17.33 1.01 5.46
C GLU A 74 -16.41 0.17 4.56
N ILE A 75 -15.21 -0.17 5.05
CA ILE A 75 -14.26 -1.03 4.35
C ILE A 75 -14.63 -2.49 4.61
N ALA A 76 -15.00 -3.21 3.55
CA ALA A 76 -15.35 -4.62 3.63
C ALA A 76 -14.13 -5.55 3.57
N CYS A 77 -13.06 -5.13 2.90
CA CYS A 77 -11.88 -5.95 2.66
C CYS A 77 -10.63 -5.10 2.41
N LEU A 78 -9.48 -5.66 2.79
CA LEU A 78 -8.15 -5.18 2.43
C LEU A 78 -7.46 -6.26 1.59
N THR A 79 -6.88 -5.87 0.45
CA THR A 79 -6.10 -6.76 -0.41
C THR A 79 -4.68 -6.22 -0.58
N PHE A 80 -3.75 -7.12 -0.83
CA PHE A 80 -2.33 -6.80 -1.00
C PHE A 80 -1.80 -7.49 -2.25
N SER A 81 -1.06 -6.72 -3.03
CA SER A 81 -0.18 -7.17 -4.10
C SER A 81 1.22 -6.69 -3.75
N GLY A 82 2.23 -7.53 -3.99
CA GLY A 82 3.62 -7.21 -3.70
C GLY A 82 4.55 -7.72 -4.78
N GLN A 83 5.76 -7.15 -4.84
CA GLN A 83 6.79 -7.60 -5.76
C GLN A 83 7.17 -9.07 -5.49
N MET A 84 7.31 -9.86 -6.57
CA MET A 84 7.58 -11.31 -6.51
C MET A 84 8.99 -11.66 -6.01
N MET A 85 9.96 -10.76 -6.17
CA MET A 85 11.32 -10.90 -5.64
C MET A 85 11.55 -9.87 -4.52
N GLY A 86 11.10 -10.19 -3.32
CA GLY A 86 11.46 -9.43 -2.13
C GLY A 86 12.93 -9.69 -1.79
N CYS A 87 13.83 -8.81 -2.21
CA CYS A 87 15.19 -8.76 -1.66
C CYS A 87 15.13 -8.23 -0.23
N VAL A 88 14.79 -9.12 0.70
CA VAL A 88 14.83 -8.90 2.15
C VAL A 88 16.12 -9.54 2.64
N GLU A 89 17.15 -8.76 2.97
CA GLU A 89 18.30 -9.29 3.69
C GLU A 89 18.26 -9.00 5.19
N ARG A 90 18.40 -10.13 5.91
CA ARG A 90 18.83 -10.41 7.29
C ARG A 90 18.29 -9.55 8.45
N CYS A 91 17.53 -10.24 9.30
CA CYS A 91 17.54 -10.00 10.74
C CYS A 91 19.00 -9.80 11.21
N SER A 92 19.25 -8.65 11.83
CA SER A 92 20.33 -8.46 12.80
C SER A 92 19.76 -8.61 14.20
#